data_AF-A0AAE0WQR4-F1
#
_entry.id   AF-A0AAE0WQR4-F1
#
_cell.length_a   1.000
_cell.length_b   1.000
_cell.length_c   1.000
_cell.angle_alpha   90.00
_cell.angle_beta   90.00
_cell.angle_gamma   90.00
#
_symmetry.space_group_name_H-M   'P 1'
#
loop_
_entity.id
_entity.type
_entity.pdbx_description
1 polymer ?
#
loop_
_entity_poly.entity_id
_entity_poly.type
_entity_poly.pdbx_seq_one_letter_code
_entity_poly.pdbx_strand_id
1 'polypeptide(L)'
;MISTELRLTWVQSVRPDLLGSHLEAYIKLIPTFNMLRLCARHGKGKAVTVNRLPTELVSQIEAELLAQEHYGNDIPVWGKSAFCFRGFCDPIDHLYSEQDLVRLYGHYFYDATIDETQASSAKLNEDKRADLNQVTMEDDGLDDEILPGIQSWRAIHEESRSLWLSLTGGISDSDSGYLQSLNKMFRQLFGLDLSVSHQTFKAKWLHEDFKSGTQAFIMLPTSAQTSQCLPERLAGEQITVKLPTEHTTSFCVAPPPQSTKKSMARFTRCLKILQLEPLPLLMRQDLVHGRKMRDQNHGAEDDDQSSDASKSPSSSKDQEEDEELGPALRLIMVTRDDSQYCSED
;
A
#
# COMPACT_ATOMS: atom_id res chain seq x y z
N MET A 1 -14.39 -21.85 8.25
CA MET A 1 -15.54 -20.92 8.19
C MET A 1 -14.99 -19.54 8.47
N ILE A 2 -15.20 -18.58 7.57
CA ILE A 2 -14.65 -17.24 7.73
C ILE A 2 -15.60 -16.48 8.66
N SER A 3 -15.09 -15.98 9.79
CA SER A 3 -15.85 -15.11 10.69
C SER A 3 -15.36 -13.68 10.53
N THR A 4 -16.30 -12.73 10.41
CA THR A 4 -15.98 -11.31 10.38
C THR A 4 -16.32 -10.71 11.73
N GLU A 5 -15.34 -10.15 12.44
CA GLU A 5 -15.52 -9.53 13.76
C GLU A 5 -15.36 -8.01 13.69
N LEU A 6 -16.17 -7.30 14.48
CA LEU A 6 -16.01 -5.87 14.71
C LEU A 6 -15.18 -5.66 15.97
N ARG A 7 -14.12 -4.86 15.85
CA ARG A 7 -13.14 -4.65 16.92
C ARG A 7 -12.89 -3.16 17.13
N LEU A 8 -13.10 -2.68 18.35
CA LEU A 8 -12.69 -1.32 18.76
C LEU A 8 -11.27 -1.40 19.32
N THR A 9 -10.29 -0.82 18.63
CA THR A 9 -8.88 -0.86 19.04
C THR A 9 -8.12 0.39 18.61
N TRP A 10 -6.92 0.57 19.15
CA TRP A 10 -6.00 1.62 18.72
C TRP A 10 -5.29 1.16 17.46
N VAL A 11 -5.36 1.99 16.42
CA VAL A 11 -4.81 1.68 15.10
C VAL A 11 -3.92 2.80 14.58
N GLN A 12 -2.89 2.40 13.84
CA GLN A 12 -2.07 3.27 13.03
C GLN A 12 -2.13 2.78 11.58
N SER A 13 -2.53 3.65 10.66
CA SER A 13 -2.48 3.32 9.23
C SER A 13 -1.06 3.50 8.69
N VAL A 14 -0.65 2.58 7.82
CA VAL A 14 0.64 2.58 7.12
C VAL A 14 0.45 2.11 5.69
N ARG A 15 1.43 2.37 4.82
CA ARG A 15 1.44 1.84 3.45
C ARG A 15 1.63 0.32 3.47
N PRO A 16 0.72 -0.47 2.87
CA PRO A 16 0.81 -1.94 2.89
C PRO A 16 2.05 -2.46 2.14
N ASP A 17 2.42 -1.81 1.05
CA ASP A 17 3.55 -2.17 0.19
C ASP A 17 4.89 -2.02 0.92
N LEU A 18 5.07 -0.90 1.65
CA LEU A 18 6.24 -0.70 2.49
C LEU A 18 6.22 -1.59 3.74
N LEU A 19 5.06 -1.77 4.36
CA LEU A 19 4.93 -2.64 5.53
C LEU A 19 5.36 -4.08 5.22
N GLY A 20 4.85 -4.66 4.13
CA GLY A 20 5.18 -6.03 3.72
C GLY A 20 6.67 -6.20 3.43
N SER A 21 7.19 -5.39 2.50
CA SER A 21 8.61 -5.45 2.09
C SER A 21 9.58 -5.18 3.25
N HIS A 22 9.33 -4.16 4.08
CA HIS A 22 10.22 -3.84 5.21
C HIS A 22 10.13 -4.90 6.31
N LEU A 23 8.97 -5.53 6.51
CA LEU A 23 8.83 -6.61 7.47
C LEU A 23 9.56 -7.88 7.02
N GLU A 24 9.47 -8.24 5.73
CA GLU A 24 10.24 -9.35 5.14
C GLU A 24 11.75 -9.12 5.28
N ALA A 25 12.23 -7.94 4.89
CA ALA A 25 13.63 -7.56 5.03
C ALA A 25 14.09 -7.63 6.50
N TYR A 26 13.27 -7.11 7.42
CA TYR A 26 13.57 -7.18 8.85
C TYR A 26 13.66 -8.63 9.33
N ILE A 27 12.72 -9.49 8.95
CA ILE A 27 12.69 -10.91 9.34
C ILE A 27 13.93 -11.64 8.85
N LYS A 28 14.33 -11.41 7.59
CA LYS A 28 15.55 -11.96 7.00
C LYS A 28 16.81 -11.55 7.78
N LEU A 29 16.85 -10.32 8.31
CA LEU A 29 17.98 -9.79 9.07
C LEU A 29 17.97 -10.11 10.57
N ILE A 30 16.88 -10.69 11.13
CA ILE A 30 16.80 -11.04 12.56
C ILE A 30 18.03 -11.83 13.05
N PRO A 31 18.49 -12.90 12.37
CA PRO A 31 19.67 -13.66 12.81
C PRO A 31 20.92 -12.78 12.89
N THR A 32 21.12 -11.93 11.89
CA THR A 32 22.25 -10.99 11.82
C THR A 32 22.20 -9.96 12.95
N PHE A 33 21.03 -9.36 13.20
CA PHE A 33 20.83 -8.43 14.32
C PHE A 33 21.06 -9.09 15.67
N ASN A 34 20.59 -10.33 15.85
CA ASN A 34 20.82 -11.07 17.09
C ASN A 34 22.32 -11.35 17.30
N MET A 35 23.03 -11.78 16.26
CA MET A 35 24.48 -11.97 16.33
C MET A 35 25.21 -10.67 16.68
N LEU A 36 24.89 -9.56 16.00
CA LEU A 36 25.49 -8.25 16.26
C LEU A 36 25.26 -7.80 17.73
N ARG A 37 24.04 -7.95 18.23
CA ARG A 37 23.68 -7.64 19.62
C ARG A 37 24.39 -8.56 20.62
N LEU A 38 24.56 -9.85 20.30
CA LEU A 38 25.29 -10.79 21.14
C LEU A 38 26.78 -10.44 21.21
N CYS A 39 27.41 -10.15 20.06
CA CYS A 39 28.79 -9.68 19.99
C CYS A 39 28.98 -8.39 20.81
N ALA A 40 28.07 -7.42 20.69
CA ALA A 40 28.11 -6.18 21.44
C ALA A 40 27.95 -6.39 22.97
N ARG A 41 27.11 -7.33 23.40
CA ARG A 41 26.85 -7.59 24.84
C ARG A 41 27.93 -8.45 25.51
N HIS A 42 28.44 -9.45 24.82
CA HIS A 42 29.26 -10.51 25.42
C HIS A 42 30.76 -10.42 25.09
N GLY A 43 31.21 -9.42 24.33
CA GLY A 43 32.65 -9.17 24.12
C GLY A 43 33.40 -8.92 25.44
N LYS A 44 34.02 -9.96 26.00
CA LYS A 44 34.87 -9.90 27.19
C LYS A 44 36.14 -10.74 26.97
N GLY A 45 37.32 -10.14 27.11
CA GLY A 45 38.60 -10.84 27.09
C GLY A 45 39.78 -9.93 26.74
N LYS A 46 40.99 -10.24 27.23
CA LYS A 46 42.23 -9.50 26.94
C LYS A 46 42.64 -9.53 25.45
N ALA A 47 42.06 -10.44 24.66
CA ALA A 47 42.34 -10.64 23.24
C ALA A 47 41.17 -10.22 22.32
N VAL A 48 40.09 -9.64 22.85
CA VAL A 48 38.95 -9.18 22.03
C VAL A 48 39.20 -7.72 21.65
N THR A 49 39.79 -7.49 20.47
CA THR A 49 40.02 -6.15 19.89
C THR A 49 38.74 -5.50 19.38
N VAL A 50 37.68 -6.27 19.15
CA VAL A 50 36.33 -5.76 18.89
C VAL A 50 35.72 -5.36 20.24
N ASN A 51 36.15 -4.18 20.70
CA ASN A 51 35.61 -3.54 21.89
C ASN A 51 34.08 -3.48 21.81
N ARG A 52 33.45 -3.57 22.98
CA ARG A 52 32.02 -3.35 23.23
C ARG A 52 31.51 -2.16 22.39
N LEU A 53 30.89 -2.44 21.25
CA LEU A 53 30.33 -1.41 20.39
C LEU A 53 29.28 -0.62 21.19
N PRO A 54 29.32 0.72 21.19
CA PRO A 54 28.24 1.54 21.72
C PRO A 54 26.90 1.12 21.12
N THR A 55 25.84 1.17 21.93
CA THR A 55 24.48 0.81 21.53
C THR A 55 23.99 1.63 20.34
N GLU A 56 24.48 2.85 20.23
CA GLU A 56 24.19 3.81 19.17
C GLU A 56 24.77 3.32 17.84
N LEU A 57 26.03 2.84 17.84
CA LEU A 57 26.66 2.30 16.63
C LEU A 57 26.00 1.00 16.17
N VAL A 58 25.64 0.12 17.11
CA VAL A 58 24.86 -1.09 16.78
C VAL A 58 23.55 -0.70 16.11
N SER A 59 22.83 0.28 16.66
CA SER A 59 21.57 0.75 16.10
C SER A 59 21.74 1.38 14.70
N GLN A 60 22.85 2.09 14.45
CA GLN A 60 23.17 2.63 13.13
C GLN A 60 23.48 1.53 12.12
N ILE A 61 24.26 0.51 12.51
CA ILE A 61 24.56 -0.65 11.64
C ILE A 61 23.26 -1.40 11.32
N GLU A 62 22.38 -1.61 12.30
CA GLU A 62 21.08 -2.26 12.06
C GLU A 62 20.22 -1.47 11.06
N ALA A 63 20.17 -0.14 11.20
CA ALA A 63 19.44 0.73 10.28
C ALA A 63 20.01 0.71 8.86
N GLU A 64 21.34 0.68 8.73
CA GLU A 64 22.03 0.63 7.44
C GLU A 64 21.83 -0.72 6.74
N LEU A 65 21.97 -1.84 7.47
CA LEU A 65 21.70 -3.17 6.93
C LEU A 65 20.26 -3.30 6.44
N LEU A 66 19.31 -2.74 7.20
CA LEU A 66 17.91 -2.75 6.81
C LEU A 66 17.68 -1.88 5.56
N ALA A 67 18.28 -0.69 5.49
CA ALA A 67 18.22 0.14 4.29
C ALA A 67 18.80 -0.58 3.06
N GLN A 68 19.90 -1.31 3.20
CA GLN A 68 20.49 -2.08 2.09
C GLN A 68 19.57 -3.21 1.60
N GLU A 69 18.90 -3.93 2.51
CA GLU A 69 17.92 -4.95 2.11
C GLU A 69 16.65 -4.32 1.51
N HIS A 70 16.23 -3.15 1.99
CA HIS A 70 15.14 -2.38 1.38
C HIS A 70 15.48 -2.05 -0.08
N TYR A 71 16.62 -1.44 -0.36
CA TYR A 71 17.03 -1.15 -1.75
C TYR A 71 17.39 -2.40 -2.58
N GLY A 72 17.32 -3.60 -1.98
CA GLY A 72 17.47 -4.88 -2.66
C GLY A 72 16.27 -5.27 -3.53
N ASN A 73 16.35 -6.47 -4.11
CA ASN A 73 15.46 -6.98 -5.15
C ASN A 73 13.98 -7.17 -4.75
N ASP A 74 13.57 -6.96 -3.49
CA ASP A 74 12.23 -7.31 -3.00
C ASP A 74 11.24 -6.13 -2.94
N ILE A 75 11.70 -4.87 -2.76
CA ILE A 75 10.86 -3.67 -2.95
C ILE A 75 10.15 -3.63 -4.32
N PRO A 76 10.78 -4.01 -5.46
CA PRO A 76 10.06 -3.99 -6.72
C PRO A 76 8.87 -4.96 -6.75
N VAL A 77 8.85 -6.06 -5.99
CA VAL A 77 7.72 -7.01 -6.03
C VAL A 77 6.49 -6.39 -5.36
N TRP A 78 6.60 -6.01 -4.08
CA TRP A 78 5.49 -5.38 -3.34
C TRP A 78 5.01 -4.10 -4.00
N GLY A 79 5.96 -3.25 -4.42
CA GLY A 79 5.67 -1.98 -5.07
C GLY A 79 4.95 -2.15 -6.42
N LYS A 80 5.46 -3.00 -7.31
CA LYS A 80 4.87 -3.22 -8.65
C LYS A 80 3.49 -3.88 -8.56
N SER A 81 3.35 -4.91 -7.72
CA SER A 81 2.06 -5.57 -7.51
C SER A 81 1.01 -4.62 -6.91
N ALA A 82 1.39 -3.78 -5.93
CA ALA A 82 0.51 -2.75 -5.39
C ALA A 82 0.10 -1.71 -6.45
N PHE A 83 1.05 -1.32 -7.31
CA PHE A 83 0.82 -0.33 -8.37
C PHE A 83 -0.18 -0.85 -9.41
N CYS A 84 -0.03 -2.12 -9.82
CA CYS A 84 -0.99 -2.80 -10.69
C CYS A 84 -2.36 -2.95 -10.02
N PHE A 85 -2.40 -3.40 -8.77
CA PHE A 85 -3.66 -3.55 -8.03
C PHE A 85 -4.45 -2.25 -7.88
N ARG A 86 -3.76 -1.11 -7.77
CA ARG A 86 -4.40 0.20 -7.69
C ARG A 86 -4.90 0.73 -9.05
N GLY A 87 -4.55 0.08 -10.15
CA GLY A 87 -4.80 0.58 -11.50
C GLY A 87 -4.05 1.90 -11.77
N PHE A 88 -2.85 2.05 -11.20
CA PHE A 88 -1.99 3.20 -11.47
C PHE A 88 -0.92 2.92 -12.52
N CYS A 89 -0.79 1.66 -12.93
CA CYS A 89 0.10 1.28 -14.02
C CYS A 89 -0.50 1.60 -15.39
N ASP A 90 0.35 2.01 -16.30
CA ASP A 90 0.05 2.08 -17.72
C ASP A 90 0.52 0.80 -18.44
N PRO A 91 0.02 0.51 -19.65
CA PRO A 91 0.48 -0.64 -20.42
C PRO A 91 2.00 -0.72 -20.54
N ILE A 92 2.67 0.42 -20.77
CA ILE A 92 4.13 0.46 -20.92
C ILE A 92 4.90 0.12 -19.65
N ASP A 93 4.29 0.25 -18.46
CA ASP A 93 4.96 -0.04 -17.18
C ASP A 93 5.18 -1.54 -16.95
N HIS A 94 4.51 -2.38 -17.75
CA HIS A 94 4.65 -3.83 -17.72
C HIS A 94 5.73 -4.34 -18.69
N LEU A 95 6.34 -3.44 -19.47
CA LEU A 95 7.43 -3.78 -20.38
C LEU A 95 8.75 -3.84 -19.61
N TYR A 96 9.48 -4.94 -19.77
CA TYR A 96 10.61 -5.29 -18.89
C TYR A 96 11.86 -4.44 -19.13
N SER A 97 12.04 -3.88 -20.34
CA SER A 97 13.22 -3.08 -20.66
C SER A 97 12.91 -1.82 -21.47
N GLU A 98 13.74 -0.78 -21.28
CA GLU A 98 13.75 0.42 -22.13
C GLU A 98 14.00 0.07 -23.60
N GLN A 99 14.69 -1.04 -23.87
CA GLN A 99 14.89 -1.51 -25.25
C GLN A 99 13.58 -2.00 -25.86
N ASP A 100 12.73 -2.68 -25.09
CA ASP A 100 11.41 -3.13 -25.55
C ASP A 100 10.50 -1.94 -25.82
N LEU A 101 10.57 -0.90 -24.97
CA LEU A 101 9.85 0.35 -25.19
C LEU A 101 10.28 1.04 -26.49
N VAL A 102 11.58 1.17 -26.72
CA VAL A 102 12.12 1.77 -27.94
C VAL A 102 11.75 0.95 -29.18
N ARG A 103 11.78 -0.38 -29.10
CA ARG A 103 11.33 -1.27 -30.19
C ARG A 103 9.86 -1.10 -30.50
N LEU A 104 9.01 -1.07 -29.47
CA LEU A 104 7.56 -0.90 -29.63
C LEU A 104 7.23 0.48 -30.20
N TYR A 105 7.90 1.53 -29.71
CA TYR A 105 7.79 2.88 -30.29
C TYR A 105 8.26 2.91 -31.75
N GLY A 106 9.37 2.22 -32.05
CA GLY A 106 9.87 1.96 -33.40
C GLY A 106 8.78 1.41 -34.32
N HIS A 107 8.12 0.35 -33.87
CA HIS A 107 7.11 -0.36 -34.63
C HIS A 107 5.86 0.48 -34.95
N TYR A 108 5.34 1.23 -33.98
CA TYR A 108 4.09 1.98 -34.18
C TYR A 108 4.27 3.33 -34.88
N PHE A 109 5.40 4.01 -34.67
CA PHE A 109 5.57 5.40 -35.07
C PHE A 109 6.58 5.59 -36.21
N TYR A 110 7.39 4.58 -36.55
CA TYR A 110 8.31 4.67 -37.67
C TYR A 110 7.91 3.73 -38.81
N ASP A 111 7.64 4.34 -39.97
CA ASP A 111 7.60 3.65 -41.24
C ASP A 111 9.02 3.14 -41.58
N ALA A 112 9.15 1.93 -42.14
CA ALA A 112 10.34 1.06 -42.16
C ALA A 112 11.60 1.56 -42.92
N THR A 113 11.85 2.87 -42.95
CA THR A 113 12.85 3.53 -43.79
C THR A 113 13.95 4.26 -43.04
N ILE A 114 13.94 4.28 -41.70
CA ILE A 114 14.97 4.96 -40.89
C ILE A 114 15.89 3.95 -40.21
N ASP A 115 17.19 4.15 -40.46
CA ASP A 115 18.36 3.41 -40.01
C ASP A 115 18.29 3.04 -38.50
N GLU A 116 18.20 1.74 -38.20
CA GLU A 116 18.13 1.14 -36.84
C GLU A 116 19.25 1.63 -35.89
N THR A 117 20.33 2.19 -36.46
CA THR A 117 21.50 2.65 -35.72
C THR A 117 21.27 3.88 -34.85
N GLN A 118 20.24 4.70 -35.07
CA GLN A 118 19.91 5.85 -34.19
C GLN A 118 18.93 5.53 -33.05
N ALA A 119 18.19 4.42 -33.13
CA ALA A 119 17.21 4.06 -32.10
C ALA A 119 17.85 3.49 -30.81
N SER A 120 19.07 2.95 -30.90
CA SER A 120 19.69 2.12 -29.85
C SER A 120 20.07 2.82 -28.53
N SER A 121 19.96 4.16 -28.39
CA SER A 121 20.46 4.84 -27.17
C SER A 121 19.58 5.95 -26.61
N ALA A 122 18.48 6.32 -27.27
CA ALA A 122 17.62 7.39 -26.82
C ALA A 122 16.54 6.84 -25.89
N LYS A 123 16.64 7.14 -24.59
CA LYS A 123 15.54 6.94 -23.64
C LYS A 123 14.31 7.70 -24.16
N LEU A 124 13.14 7.07 -24.15
CA LEU A 124 11.90 7.74 -24.55
C LEU A 124 11.61 8.87 -23.56
N ASN A 125 11.30 10.07 -24.08
CA ASN A 125 10.77 11.16 -23.27
C ASN A 125 9.31 10.87 -22.91
N GLU A 126 8.79 11.64 -21.95
CA GLU A 126 7.44 11.45 -21.41
C GLU A 126 6.35 11.52 -22.49
N ASP A 127 6.48 12.45 -23.44
CA ASP A 127 5.51 12.59 -24.54
C ASP A 127 5.42 11.32 -25.39
N LYS A 128 6.57 10.74 -25.76
CA LYS A 128 6.61 9.49 -26.53
C LYS A 128 6.08 8.30 -25.74
N ARG A 129 6.29 8.28 -24.43
CA ARG A 129 5.70 7.27 -23.53
C ARG A 129 4.17 7.40 -23.50
N ALA A 130 3.65 8.62 -23.44
CA ALA A 130 2.22 8.88 -23.47
C ALA A 130 1.59 8.47 -24.82
N ASP A 131 2.23 8.81 -25.94
CA ASP A 131 1.78 8.37 -27.29
C ASP A 131 1.76 6.84 -27.39
N LEU A 132 2.83 6.19 -26.92
CA LEU A 132 2.93 4.73 -26.94
C LEU A 132 1.87 4.07 -26.05
N ASN A 133 1.63 4.62 -24.87
CA ASN A 133 0.55 4.19 -23.99
C ASN A 133 -0.80 4.26 -24.68
N GLN A 134 -1.11 5.38 -25.35
CA GLN A 134 -2.37 5.54 -26.06
C GLN A 134 -2.55 4.48 -27.16
N VAL A 135 -1.53 4.28 -28.00
CA VAL A 135 -1.59 3.27 -29.06
C VAL A 135 -1.72 1.85 -28.50
N THR A 136 -0.97 1.53 -27.43
CA THR A 136 -1.04 0.22 -26.76
C THR A 136 -2.40 -0.01 -26.07
N MET A 137 -3.12 1.06 -25.72
CA MET A 137 -4.48 0.98 -25.18
C MET A 137 -5.53 0.74 -26.27
N GLU A 138 -5.36 1.34 -27.46
CA GLU A 138 -6.28 1.23 -28.60
C GLU A 138 -6.09 -0.09 -29.38
N ASP A 139 -4.92 -0.71 -29.26
CA ASP A 139 -4.62 -2.00 -29.86
C ASP A 139 -5.19 -3.16 -29.02
N ASP A 140 -6.49 -3.41 -29.19
CA ASP A 140 -7.25 -4.46 -28.51
C ASP A 140 -6.72 -5.88 -28.77
N GLY A 141 -5.88 -6.03 -29.79
CA GLY A 141 -5.53 -7.30 -30.40
C GLY A 141 -4.09 -7.34 -30.83
N LEU A 142 -3.17 -7.01 -29.91
CA LEU A 142 -1.75 -7.29 -30.09
C LEU A 142 -1.58 -8.75 -30.55
N ASP A 143 -1.41 -8.92 -31.85
CA ASP A 143 -0.82 -10.11 -32.43
C ASP A 143 0.55 -10.22 -31.75
N ASP A 144 0.76 -11.31 -31.00
CA ASP A 144 2.05 -11.66 -30.40
C ASP A 144 3.19 -11.68 -31.46
N GLU A 145 2.87 -11.53 -32.75
CA GLU A 145 3.80 -11.40 -33.87
C GLU A 145 4.69 -10.14 -33.82
N ILE A 146 4.21 -9.02 -33.25
CA ILE A 146 4.96 -7.74 -33.25
C ILE A 146 6.12 -7.77 -32.24
N LEU A 147 5.88 -8.31 -31.04
CA LEU A 147 6.91 -8.54 -30.02
C LEU A 147 6.73 -9.96 -29.42
N PRO A 148 7.22 -11.00 -30.13
CA PRO A 148 7.08 -12.37 -29.67
C PRO A 148 7.74 -12.56 -28.31
N GLY A 149 6.94 -13.01 -27.33
CA GLY A 149 7.37 -13.25 -25.95
C GLY A 149 6.97 -12.17 -24.95
N ILE A 150 6.37 -11.05 -25.39
CA ILE A 150 5.68 -10.13 -24.50
C ILE A 150 4.30 -10.72 -24.25
N GLN A 151 4.12 -11.39 -23.10
CA GLN A 151 2.79 -11.66 -22.58
C GLN A 151 2.00 -10.35 -22.68
N SER A 152 0.80 -10.35 -23.29
CA SER A 152 -0.03 -9.15 -23.36
C SER A 152 0.04 -8.43 -22.01
N TRP A 153 0.31 -7.12 -22.01
CA TRP A 153 0.54 -6.37 -20.76
C TRP A 153 -0.57 -6.63 -19.72
N ARG A 154 -1.79 -6.94 -20.19
CA ARG A 154 -2.94 -7.37 -19.39
C ARG A 154 -2.69 -8.65 -18.58
N ALA A 155 -2.03 -9.65 -19.15
CA ALA A 155 -1.67 -10.88 -18.44
C ALA A 155 -0.66 -10.59 -17.31
N ILE A 156 0.38 -9.79 -17.57
CA ILE A 156 1.37 -9.37 -16.56
C ILE A 156 0.68 -8.54 -15.47
N HIS A 157 -0.23 -7.65 -15.87
CA HIS A 157 -1.04 -6.85 -14.96
C HIS A 157 -1.90 -7.73 -14.04
N GLU A 158 -2.62 -8.70 -14.60
CA GLU A 158 -3.49 -9.61 -13.85
C GLU A 158 -2.70 -10.56 -12.95
N GLU A 159 -1.54 -11.04 -13.40
CA GLU A 159 -0.60 -11.79 -12.56
C GLU A 159 -0.10 -10.93 -11.40
N SER A 160 0.27 -9.67 -11.66
CA SER A 160 0.72 -8.73 -10.64
C SER A 160 -0.38 -8.39 -9.63
N ARG A 161 -1.65 -8.29 -10.07
CA ARG A 161 -2.83 -8.13 -9.21
C ARG A 161 -3.05 -9.38 -8.35
N SER A 162 -2.99 -10.56 -8.96
CA SER A 162 -3.13 -11.84 -8.27
C SER A 162 -2.02 -12.03 -7.23
N LEU A 163 -0.79 -11.64 -7.56
CA LEU A 163 0.34 -11.63 -6.64
C LEU A 163 0.12 -10.65 -5.48
N TRP A 164 -0.44 -9.46 -5.73
CA TRP A 164 -0.80 -8.55 -4.64
C TRP A 164 -1.78 -9.20 -3.66
N LEU A 165 -2.83 -9.85 -4.19
CA LEU A 165 -3.82 -10.54 -3.37
C LEU A 165 -3.23 -11.74 -2.62
N SER A 166 -2.30 -12.49 -3.21
CA SER A 166 -1.62 -13.57 -2.48
C SER A 166 -0.69 -13.02 -1.38
N LEU A 167 -0.11 -11.83 -1.57
CA LEU A 167 0.69 -11.15 -0.56
C LEU A 167 -0.16 -10.60 0.58
N THR A 168 -1.28 -9.93 0.30
CA THR A 168 -2.06 -9.21 1.32
C THR A 168 -3.28 -9.96 1.85
N GLY A 169 -3.73 -10.98 1.14
CA GLY A 169 -5.00 -11.70 1.36
C GLY A 169 -6.07 -11.30 0.35
N GLY A 170 -6.99 -12.22 0.08
CA GLY A 170 -8.13 -11.99 -0.79
C GLY A 170 -9.20 -11.09 -0.15
N ILE A 171 -10.06 -10.48 -0.98
CA ILE A 171 -11.21 -9.69 -0.52
C ILE A 171 -12.30 -10.59 0.07
N SER A 172 -12.45 -11.79 -0.49
CA SER A 172 -13.54 -12.73 -0.17
C SER A 172 -13.07 -14.15 0.13
N ASP A 173 -11.83 -14.49 -0.20
CA ASP A 173 -11.34 -15.85 -0.05
C ASP A 173 -10.81 -16.11 1.36
N SER A 174 -10.93 -17.36 1.79
CA SER A 174 -10.29 -17.90 3.00
C SER A 174 -8.76 -17.87 2.90
N ASP A 175 -8.21 -17.43 1.78
CA ASP A 175 -6.78 -17.39 1.57
C ASP A 175 -6.16 -16.29 2.43
N SER A 176 -5.66 -16.70 3.58
CA SER A 176 -4.88 -15.87 4.47
C SER A 176 -3.56 -15.56 3.75
N GLY A 177 -3.51 -14.42 3.04
CA GLY A 177 -2.34 -14.04 2.26
C GLY A 177 -1.07 -13.99 3.09
N TYR A 178 0.07 -13.90 2.41
CA TYR A 178 1.40 -14.01 3.01
C TYR A 178 1.59 -13.08 4.23
N LEU A 179 1.11 -11.85 4.17
CA LEU A 179 1.20 -10.88 5.27
C LEU A 179 0.48 -11.34 6.55
N GLN A 180 -0.60 -12.11 6.41
CA GLN A 180 -1.27 -12.73 7.57
C GLN A 180 -0.40 -13.81 8.20
N SER A 181 0.38 -14.55 7.42
CA SER A 181 1.39 -15.48 7.95
C SER A 181 2.48 -14.75 8.74
N LEU A 182 2.86 -13.53 8.30
CA LEU A 182 3.81 -12.67 8.99
C LEU A 182 3.24 -12.08 10.29
N ASN A 183 1.91 -11.98 10.44
CA ASN A 183 1.26 -11.40 11.61
C ASN A 183 1.68 -12.10 12.91
N LYS A 184 1.87 -13.43 12.89
CA LYS A 184 2.36 -14.19 14.04
C LYS A 184 3.76 -13.73 14.48
N MET A 185 4.68 -13.56 13.53
CA MET A 185 6.03 -13.06 13.80
C MET A 185 6.00 -11.60 14.23
N PHE A 186 5.22 -10.77 13.55
CA PHE A 186 5.03 -9.36 13.90
C PHE A 186 4.54 -9.20 15.35
N ARG A 187 3.58 -10.01 15.77
CA ARG A 187 3.09 -10.06 17.15
C ARG A 187 4.18 -10.43 18.15
N GLN A 188 5.01 -11.42 17.83
CA GLN A 188 6.12 -11.82 18.69
C GLN A 188 7.21 -10.73 18.81
N LEU A 189 7.49 -10.03 17.71
CA LEU A 189 8.57 -9.03 17.64
C LEU A 189 8.17 -7.70 18.27
N PHE A 190 6.95 -7.22 18.00
CA PHE A 190 6.50 -5.88 18.37
C PHE A 190 5.41 -5.88 19.45
N GLY A 191 4.73 -7.01 19.68
CA GLY A 191 3.58 -7.08 20.58
C GLY A 191 2.39 -6.26 20.08
N LEU A 192 2.22 -6.24 18.76
CA LEU A 192 1.19 -5.53 17.97
C LEU A 192 0.56 -6.53 16.99
N ASP A 193 -0.67 -6.27 16.53
CA ASP A 193 -1.35 -7.05 15.50
C ASP A 193 -1.36 -6.28 14.17
N LEU A 194 -1.38 -7.01 13.05
CA LEU A 194 -1.59 -6.49 11.72
C LEU A 194 -2.99 -6.82 11.22
N SER A 195 -3.56 -5.90 10.44
CA SER A 195 -4.77 -6.14 9.64
C SER A 195 -4.64 -5.39 8.33
N VAL A 196 -5.16 -5.99 7.27
CA VAL A 196 -5.29 -5.37 5.95
C VAL A 196 -6.76 -5.33 5.57
N SER A 197 -7.17 -4.21 4.97
CA SER A 197 -8.46 -4.10 4.31
C SER A 197 -8.30 -3.66 2.87
N HIS A 198 -9.12 -4.25 2.02
CA HIS A 198 -9.26 -3.86 0.62
C HIS A 198 -10.49 -2.97 0.48
N GLN A 199 -10.37 -1.90 -0.30
CA GLN A 199 -11.44 -0.97 -0.58
C GLN A 199 -11.58 -0.87 -2.09
N THR A 200 -12.80 -1.02 -2.61
CA THR A 200 -13.09 -0.73 -4.01
C THR A 200 -13.75 0.63 -4.11
N PHE A 201 -13.22 1.47 -4.97
CA PHE A 201 -13.76 2.80 -5.27
C PHE A 201 -14.38 2.75 -6.65
N LYS A 202 -15.64 3.20 -6.77
CA LYS A 202 -16.25 3.44 -8.08
C LYS A 202 -15.49 4.57 -8.76
N ALA A 203 -14.63 4.22 -9.69
CA ALA A 203 -13.85 5.16 -10.48
C ALA A 203 -13.69 4.54 -11.85
N LYS A 204 -14.05 5.29 -12.90
CA LYS A 204 -13.89 4.82 -14.27
C LYS A 204 -12.40 4.73 -14.58
N TRP A 205 -11.91 3.52 -14.80
CA TRP A 205 -10.59 3.28 -15.36
C TRP A 205 -10.74 2.27 -16.50
N LEU A 206 -10.44 2.68 -17.74
CA LEU A 206 -10.19 1.77 -18.86
C LEU A 206 -11.22 0.61 -19.00
N HIS A 207 -12.51 0.94 -19.00
CA HIS A 207 -13.64 -0.01 -19.15
C HIS A 207 -13.93 -0.92 -17.93
N GLU A 208 -13.14 -0.86 -16.86
CA GLU A 208 -13.45 -1.43 -15.55
C GLU A 208 -13.92 -0.33 -14.58
N ASP A 209 -15.01 -0.58 -13.86
CA ASP A 209 -15.67 0.45 -13.04
C ASP A 209 -15.04 0.69 -11.66
N PHE A 210 -13.85 0.13 -11.36
CA PHE A 210 -13.33 0.08 -9.99
C PHE A 210 -11.82 0.31 -9.89
N LYS A 211 -11.42 1.33 -9.10
CA LYS A 211 -10.07 1.40 -8.54
C LYS A 211 -10.05 0.64 -7.22
N SER A 212 -9.08 -0.23 -7.03
CA SER A 212 -8.90 -0.93 -5.76
C SER A 212 -7.82 -0.25 -4.93
N GLY A 213 -8.06 -0.13 -3.63
CA GLY A 213 -7.09 0.34 -2.65
C GLY A 213 -6.88 -0.73 -1.60
N THR A 214 -5.69 -0.73 -1.01
CA THR A 214 -5.37 -1.56 0.14
C THR A 214 -4.87 -0.65 1.24
N GLN A 215 -5.42 -0.81 2.44
CA GLN A 215 -4.98 -0.13 3.64
C GLN A 215 -4.47 -1.16 4.64
N ALA A 216 -3.30 -0.91 5.22
CA ALA A 216 -2.77 -1.71 6.31
C ALA A 216 -2.88 -0.93 7.63
N PHE A 217 -3.21 -1.66 8.69
CA PHE A 217 -3.33 -1.15 10.04
C PHE A 217 -2.42 -1.95 10.97
N ILE A 218 -1.60 -1.23 11.72
CA ILE A 218 -0.93 -1.74 12.91
C ILE A 218 -1.85 -1.48 14.09
N MET A 219 -2.01 -2.45 14.99
CA MET A 219 -3.05 -2.40 16.01
C MET A 219 -2.57 -2.92 17.36
N LEU A 220 -3.21 -2.49 18.45
CA LEU A 220 -3.01 -3.16 19.74
C LEU A 220 -3.73 -4.51 19.77
N PRO A 221 -3.08 -5.56 20.32
CA PRO A 221 -3.72 -6.84 20.51
C PRO A 221 -4.83 -6.70 21.56
N THR A 222 -6.06 -7.01 21.17
CA THR A 222 -7.21 -7.05 22.06
C THR A 222 -7.42 -8.48 22.54
N SER A 223 -7.41 -8.68 23.86
CA SER A 223 -7.72 -9.96 24.51
C SER A 223 -9.22 -10.25 24.56
N ALA A 224 -10.05 -9.21 24.52
CA ALA A 224 -11.51 -9.33 24.54
C ALA A 224 -12.01 -9.60 23.12
N GLN A 225 -12.28 -10.88 22.84
CA GLN A 225 -12.97 -11.31 21.63
C GLN A 225 -14.46 -11.15 21.88
N THR A 226 -15.13 -10.30 21.11
CA THR A 226 -16.57 -10.44 20.91
C THR A 226 -16.76 -10.88 19.47
N SER A 227 -16.47 -12.16 19.23
CA SER A 227 -16.65 -12.79 17.93
C SER A 227 -18.15 -12.94 17.71
N GLN A 228 -18.72 -12.22 16.75
CA GLN A 228 -20.01 -12.58 16.17
C GLN A 228 -19.76 -12.90 14.71
N CYS A 229 -20.20 -14.08 14.29
CA CYS A 229 -20.19 -14.49 12.90
C CYS A 229 -21.25 -13.65 12.17
N LEU A 230 -20.84 -12.56 11.51
CA LEU A 230 -21.69 -11.89 10.54
C LEU A 230 -21.98 -12.90 9.40
N PRO A 231 -23.26 -13.14 9.05
CA PRO A 231 -23.58 -14.06 7.97
C PRO A 231 -22.95 -13.59 6.63
N GLU A 232 -22.48 -14.58 5.89
CA GLU A 232 -21.41 -14.60 4.88
C GLU A 232 -21.67 -13.86 3.56
N ARG A 233 -22.33 -12.69 3.55
CA ARG A 233 -22.58 -11.94 2.30
C ARG A 233 -22.38 -10.43 2.45
N LEU A 234 -21.14 -9.96 2.25
CA LEU A 234 -20.83 -8.53 2.20
C LEU A 234 -19.77 -8.18 1.14
N ALA A 235 -19.75 -8.87 -0.01
CA ALA A 235 -18.94 -8.47 -1.16
C ALA A 235 -19.83 -7.79 -2.20
N GLY A 236 -19.62 -6.49 -2.46
CA GLY A 236 -20.11 -5.80 -3.65
C GLY A 236 -21.22 -4.75 -3.47
N GLU A 237 -21.90 -4.69 -2.32
CA GLU A 237 -22.86 -3.60 -2.02
C GLU A 237 -22.25 -2.55 -1.11
N GLN A 238 -22.51 -1.29 -1.43
CA GLN A 238 -22.08 -0.12 -0.67
C GLN A 238 -22.83 -0.13 0.68
N ILE A 239 -22.27 -0.81 1.69
CA ILE A 239 -22.89 -0.88 3.01
C ILE A 239 -22.75 0.49 3.66
N THR A 240 -23.80 1.30 3.53
CA THR A 240 -24.07 2.36 4.49
C THR A 240 -24.32 1.65 5.81
N VAL A 241 -23.35 1.65 6.73
CA VAL A 241 -23.58 1.27 8.12
C VAL A 241 -24.60 2.28 8.67
N LYS A 242 -25.89 1.96 8.54
CA LYS A 242 -26.96 2.82 9.07
C LYS A 242 -26.89 2.77 10.59
N LEU A 243 -26.57 3.93 11.17
CA LEU A 243 -26.70 4.18 12.60
C LEU A 243 -28.15 3.95 13.04
N PRO A 244 -28.37 3.51 14.29
CA PRO A 244 -29.55 2.76 14.68
C PRO A 244 -30.86 3.55 14.59
N THR A 245 -31.81 3.01 13.82
CA THR A 245 -33.26 3.20 14.02
C THR A 245 -33.81 2.02 14.82
N GLU A 246 -34.97 2.18 15.45
CA GLU A 246 -35.60 1.39 16.55
C GLU A 246 -35.74 -0.17 16.37
N HIS A 247 -35.19 -0.74 15.31
CA HIS A 247 -35.14 -2.18 15.01
C HIS A 247 -33.73 -2.76 14.80
N THR A 248 -32.66 -2.00 15.08
CA THR A 248 -31.28 -2.47 14.89
C THR A 248 -30.78 -3.36 16.04
N THR A 249 -30.16 -4.49 15.67
CA THR A 249 -29.38 -5.34 16.56
C THR A 249 -28.29 -4.52 17.25
N SER A 250 -28.32 -4.44 18.59
CA SER A 250 -27.26 -3.82 19.37
C SER A 250 -26.03 -4.75 19.42
N PHE A 251 -24.88 -4.23 18.99
CA PHE A 251 -23.62 -4.96 19.05
C PHE A 251 -22.86 -4.55 20.31
N CYS A 252 -22.61 -5.50 21.21
CA CYS A 252 -21.76 -5.27 22.38
C CYS A 252 -20.30 -5.33 21.92
N VAL A 253 -19.68 -4.16 21.68
CA VAL A 253 -18.24 -4.10 21.44
C VAL A 253 -17.53 -3.90 22.77
N ALA A 254 -16.67 -4.85 23.16
CA ALA A 254 -15.88 -4.71 24.37
C ALA A 254 -15.02 -3.42 24.31
N PRO A 255 -14.92 -2.66 25.41
CA PRO A 255 -14.11 -1.46 25.41
C PRO A 255 -12.64 -1.83 25.15
N PRO A 256 -11.93 -1.03 24.33
CA PRO A 256 -10.52 -1.24 24.05
C PRO A 256 -9.73 -1.14 25.35
N PRO A 257 -8.59 -1.85 25.47
CA PRO A 257 -7.66 -1.58 26.55
C PRO A 257 -7.25 -0.10 26.50
N GLN A 258 -7.24 0.57 27.65
CA GLN A 258 -6.79 1.95 27.74
C GLN A 258 -5.37 2.07 27.18
N SER A 259 -5.13 3.11 26.37
CA SER A 259 -3.80 3.40 25.85
C SER A 259 -2.85 3.69 27.00
N THR A 260 -1.92 2.78 27.26
CA THR A 260 -0.82 3.03 28.19
C THR A 260 0.34 3.69 27.44
N LYS A 261 1.20 4.44 28.14
CA LYS A 261 2.45 4.96 27.54
C LYS A 261 3.30 3.84 26.93
N LYS A 262 3.29 2.66 27.57
CA LYS A 262 4.03 1.47 27.10
C LYS A 262 3.45 0.91 25.79
N SER A 263 2.13 0.90 25.62
CA SER A 263 1.50 0.44 24.37
C SER A 263 1.74 1.42 23.23
N MET A 264 1.69 2.73 23.49
CA MET A 264 2.01 3.75 22.47
C MET A 264 3.48 3.71 22.05
N ALA A 265 4.40 3.50 23.00
CA ALA A 265 5.81 3.31 22.69
C ALA A 265 6.08 2.09 21.78
N ARG A 266 5.20 1.08 21.75
CA ARG A 266 5.33 -0.05 20.80
C ARG A 266 5.08 0.39 19.37
N PHE A 267 4.07 1.22 19.12
CA PHE A 267 3.83 1.78 17.78
C PHE A 267 5.02 2.59 17.31
N THR A 268 5.48 3.56 18.10
CA THR A 268 6.63 4.40 17.75
C THR A 268 7.87 3.56 17.49
N ARG A 269 8.13 2.54 18.32
CA ARG A 269 9.25 1.62 18.13
C ARG A 269 9.11 0.81 16.85
N CYS A 270 7.92 0.28 16.56
CA CYS A 270 7.64 -0.50 15.37
C CYS A 270 7.84 0.34 14.10
N LEU A 271 7.22 1.52 14.04
CA LEU A 271 7.36 2.45 12.91
C LEU A 271 8.82 2.85 12.69
N LYS A 272 9.55 3.14 13.77
CA LYS A 272 10.96 3.51 13.69
C LYS A 272 11.85 2.36 13.21
N ILE A 273 11.65 1.14 13.72
CA ILE A 273 12.45 -0.03 13.33
C ILE A 273 12.18 -0.39 11.87
N LEU A 274 10.92 -0.41 11.46
CA LEU A 274 10.53 -0.74 10.10
C LEU A 274 10.60 0.47 9.14
N GLN A 275 11.07 1.63 9.59
CA GLN A 275 11.14 2.87 8.80
C GLN A 275 9.82 3.19 8.07
N LEU A 276 8.70 3.05 8.78
CA LEU A 276 7.36 3.28 8.24
C LEU A 276 6.89 4.68 8.60
N GLU A 277 6.31 5.37 7.61
CA GLU A 277 5.64 6.63 7.82
C GLU A 277 4.17 6.38 8.22
N PRO A 278 3.69 7.04 9.30
CA PRO A 278 2.29 6.98 9.65
C PRO A 278 1.46 7.69 8.58
N LEU A 279 0.42 7.04 8.09
CA LEU A 279 -0.57 7.69 7.23
C LEU A 279 -1.66 8.32 8.09
N PRO A 280 -2.15 9.52 7.71
CA PRO A 280 -3.33 10.08 8.33
C PRO A 280 -4.47 9.09 8.17
N LEU A 281 -5.15 8.80 9.28
CA LEU A 281 -6.40 8.06 9.24
C LEU A 281 -7.43 8.99 8.63
N LEU A 282 -7.51 9.03 7.30
CA LEU A 282 -8.46 9.86 6.56
C LEU A 282 -9.85 9.65 7.15
N MET A 283 -10.29 10.63 7.95
CA MET A 283 -11.62 10.69 8.56
C MET A 283 -12.72 10.89 7.52
N ARG A 284 -12.34 11.12 6.26
CA ARG A 284 -13.26 11.46 5.19
C ARG A 284 -13.89 10.21 4.58
N GLN A 285 -14.93 9.73 5.26
CA GLN A 285 -16.14 9.23 4.61
C GLN A 285 -16.88 10.36 3.84
N ASP A 286 -16.17 11.22 3.10
CA ASP A 286 -16.78 12.17 2.16
C ASP A 286 -17.18 11.46 0.86
N LEU A 287 -17.80 10.29 0.98
CA LEU A 287 -18.47 9.59 -0.11
C LEU A 287 -19.79 10.26 -0.51
N VAL A 288 -20.11 11.46 -0.01
CA VAL A 288 -21.41 12.12 -0.25
C VAL A 288 -21.30 13.55 -0.82
N HIS A 289 -20.14 14.20 -0.78
CA HIS A 289 -20.02 15.49 -1.45
C HIS A 289 -19.62 15.28 -2.91
N GLY A 290 -20.63 14.97 -3.73
CA GLY A 290 -20.59 15.15 -5.16
C GLY A 290 -20.07 16.55 -5.47
N ARG A 291 -18.78 16.64 -5.74
CA ARG A 291 -18.17 17.81 -6.36
C ARG A 291 -18.85 17.89 -7.71
N LYS A 292 -19.86 18.76 -7.83
CA LYS A 292 -20.45 19.09 -9.13
C LYS A 292 -19.27 19.44 -10.02
N MET A 293 -19.02 18.57 -11.01
CA MET A 293 -18.27 18.94 -12.19
C MET A 293 -18.88 20.27 -12.62
N ARG A 294 -18.08 21.32 -12.53
CA ARG A 294 -18.45 22.63 -13.02
C ARG A 294 -18.65 22.42 -14.51
N ASP A 295 -19.91 22.41 -14.94
CA ASP A 295 -20.27 22.43 -16.35
C ASP A 295 -19.49 23.59 -16.97
N GLN A 296 -18.45 23.26 -17.74
CA GLN A 296 -17.82 24.22 -18.64
C GLN A 296 -18.80 24.38 -19.79
N ASN A 297 -19.77 25.25 -19.56
CA ASN A 297 -20.63 25.76 -20.60
C ASN A 297 -19.75 26.59 -21.53
N HIS A 298 -19.51 26.08 -22.73
CA HIS A 298 -18.98 26.86 -23.85
C HIS A 298 -19.98 27.98 -24.16
N GLY A 299 -19.68 29.19 -23.69
CA GLY A 299 -20.29 30.43 -24.11
C GLY A 299 -19.26 31.21 -24.90
N ALA A 300 -19.64 31.57 -26.12
CA ALA A 300 -18.84 32.27 -27.11
C ALA A 300 -18.57 33.74 -26.76
N GLU A 301 -17.57 34.26 -27.45
CA GLU A 301 -17.40 35.64 -27.95
C GLU A 301 -16.85 36.76 -27.03
N ASP A 302 -15.78 37.34 -27.58
CA ASP A 302 -15.44 38.76 -27.72
C ASP A 302 -14.75 39.54 -26.58
N ASP A 303 -13.54 39.99 -26.94
CA ASP A 303 -12.96 41.33 -26.78
C ASP A 303 -13.65 42.29 -25.80
N ASP A 304 -12.95 42.72 -24.75
CA ASP A 304 -12.42 44.10 -24.72
C ASP A 304 -11.49 44.39 -23.53
N GLN A 305 -10.62 45.36 -23.75
CA GLN A 305 -9.57 45.85 -22.85
C GLN A 305 -10.14 46.62 -21.64
N SER A 306 -9.58 46.43 -20.44
CA SER A 306 -9.25 47.56 -19.56
C SER A 306 -8.37 47.18 -18.37
N SER A 307 -7.50 48.13 -18.04
CA SER A 307 -6.48 48.17 -17.00
C SER A 307 -7.02 48.55 -15.61
N ASP A 308 -6.15 48.36 -14.61
CA ASP A 308 -6.18 48.91 -13.25
C ASP A 308 -7.16 48.32 -12.23
N ALA A 309 -6.61 47.60 -11.25
CA ALA A 309 -6.37 48.20 -9.92
C ALA A 309 -5.92 47.13 -8.92
N SER A 310 -4.84 47.45 -8.23
CA SER A 310 -4.21 46.71 -7.14
C SER A 310 -5.16 46.50 -5.96
N LYS A 311 -5.46 45.24 -5.62
CA LYS A 311 -5.91 44.84 -4.28
C LYS A 311 -5.32 43.48 -3.93
N SER A 312 -4.24 43.55 -3.15
CA SER A 312 -3.62 42.42 -2.44
C SER A 312 -4.63 41.80 -1.46
N PRO A 313 -4.94 40.50 -1.54
CA PRO A 313 -5.69 39.81 -0.51
C PRO A 313 -4.76 39.47 0.65
N SER A 314 -5.20 39.88 1.83
CA SER A 314 -4.66 39.51 3.13
C SER A 314 -4.49 38.00 3.26
N SER A 315 -3.26 37.58 3.51
CA SER A 315 -2.85 36.28 4.02
C SER A 315 -3.67 35.92 5.27
N SER A 316 -4.71 35.11 5.09
CA SER A 316 -5.21 34.23 6.14
C SER A 316 -4.16 33.15 6.33
N LYS A 317 -3.43 33.23 7.44
CA LYS A 317 -2.64 32.11 7.95
C LYS A 317 -3.64 31.05 8.40
N ASP A 318 -4.00 30.16 7.48
CA ASP A 318 -4.58 28.88 7.85
C ASP A 318 -3.53 28.18 8.71
N GLN A 319 -3.82 28.14 10.01
CA GLN A 319 -3.13 27.24 10.93
C GLN A 319 -3.51 25.84 10.46
N GLU A 320 -2.68 25.24 9.60
CA GLU A 320 -2.54 23.79 9.56
C GLU A 320 -2.15 23.39 10.98
N GLU A 321 -3.15 23.08 11.80
CA GLU A 321 -2.94 22.28 12.99
C GLU A 321 -2.24 21.02 12.48
N ASP A 322 -0.96 20.87 12.82
CA ASP A 322 -0.22 19.63 12.67
C ASP A 322 -1.02 18.55 13.42
N GLU A 323 -1.98 17.93 12.74
CA GLU A 323 -2.75 16.81 13.26
C GLU A 323 -1.71 15.75 13.61
N GLU A 324 -1.47 15.55 14.91
CA GLU A 324 -0.54 14.54 15.38
C GLU A 324 -0.94 13.19 14.75
N LEU A 325 -0.11 12.70 13.82
CA LEU A 325 -0.28 11.46 13.06
C LEU A 325 -0.07 10.21 13.94
N GLY A 326 -0.59 10.24 15.17
CA GLY A 326 -0.46 9.19 16.16
C GLY A 326 -1.54 8.10 16.03
N PRO A 327 -1.35 6.99 16.76
CA PRO A 327 -2.36 5.93 16.81
C PRO A 327 -3.68 6.48 17.35
N ALA A 328 -4.77 6.16 16.67
CA ALA A 328 -6.11 6.61 17.06
C ALA A 328 -7.03 5.44 17.33
N LEU A 329 -8.01 5.66 18.21
CA LEU A 329 -9.02 4.65 18.50
C LEU A 329 -10.03 4.56 17.33
N ARG A 330 -10.23 3.35 16.80
CA ARG A 330 -11.15 3.09 15.68
C ARG A 330 -11.88 1.77 15.83
N LEU A 331 -13.11 1.74 15.31
CA LEU A 331 -13.85 0.51 15.08
C LEU A 331 -13.45 -0.02 13.70
N ILE A 332 -12.89 -1.21 13.66
CA ILE A 332 -12.44 -1.88 12.44
C ILE A 332 -13.16 -3.21 12.29
N MET A 333 -13.27 -3.66 11.05
CA MET A 333 -13.77 -4.98 10.70
C MET A 333 -12.57 -5.87 10.41
N VAL A 334 -12.44 -6.98 11.13
CA VAL A 334 -11.34 -7.93 10.96
C VAL A 334 -11.93 -9.26 10.52
N THR A 335 -11.45 -9.78 9.40
CA THR A 335 -11.76 -11.14 8.97
C THR A 335 -10.84 -12.11 9.68
N ARG A 336 -11.41 -13.19 10.22
CA ARG A 336 -10.68 -14.22 10.94
C ARG A 336 -10.97 -15.57 10.29
N ASP A 337 -9.89 -16.29 10.03
CA ASP A 337 -9.99 -17.69 9.66
C ASP A 337 -9.89 -18.55 10.93
N ASP A 338 -11.01 -19.15 11.32
CA ASP A 338 -11.09 -20.01 12.49
C ASP A 338 -10.47 -21.41 12.25
N SER A 339 -10.03 -21.71 11.01
CA SER A 339 -9.38 -22.98 10.65
C SER A 339 -8.11 -23.28 11.45
N GLN A 340 -7.40 -22.25 11.92
CA GLN A 340 -6.12 -22.41 12.63
C GLN A 340 -6.26 -22.90 14.08
N TYR A 341 -7.45 -22.86 14.68
CA TYR A 341 -7.66 -23.22 16.09
C TYR A 341 -8.17 -24.66 16.30
N CYS A 342 -8.39 -25.43 15.22
CA CYS A 342 -8.92 -26.80 15.32
C CYS A 342 -7.84 -27.91 15.24
N SER A 343 -6.55 -27.60 15.45
CA SER A 343 -5.45 -28.59 15.29
C SER A 343 -4.72 -28.99 16.57
N GLU A 344 -5.26 -28.65 17.75
CA GLU A 344 -4.74 -29.11 19.03
C GLU A 344 -5.85 -29.84 19.82
N ASP A 345 -6.21 -31.05 19.40
CA ASP A 345 -6.92 -32.05 20.23
C ASP A 345 -6.38 -33.46 19.94
#